data_AF-D1VVT3-F1
#
_entry.id   AF-D1VVT3-F1
#
_cell.length_a   1.000
_cell.length_b   1.000
_cell.length_c   1.000
_cell.angle_alpha   90.00
_cell.angle_beta   90.00
_cell.angle_gamma   90.00
#
_symmetry.space_group_name_H-M   'P 1'
#
loop_
_entity.id
_entity.type
_entity.pdbx_description
1 polymer ?
#
loop_
_entity_poly.entity_id
_entity_poly.type
_entity_poly.pdbx_seq_one_letter_code
_entity_poly.pdbx_strand_id
1 'polypeptide(L)'
;MILGTEDNDKIDISYNEKTITARILTDDNCRDYIIEMPATIRKKLDMNGIGCIVKVKRNMEYNFKRHSISQGITFLGTVITVAELNCSLFIKFLLIILIFPLILWWIFNEERIKVK
;
A
#
# COMPACT_ATOMS: atom_id res chain seq x y z
N MET A 1 -6.37 10.43 11.40
CA MET A 1 -5.55 9.83 10.34
C MET A 1 -5.91 8.36 10.13
N ILE A 2 -6.00 7.87 8.88
CA ILE A 2 -6.18 6.43 8.60
C ILE A 2 -4.80 5.75 8.71
N LEU A 3 -4.67 4.81 9.64
CA LEU A 3 -3.43 4.07 9.87
C LEU A 3 -2.92 3.40 8.59
N GLY A 4 -1.64 3.62 8.31
CA GLY A 4 -0.92 3.02 7.19
C GLY A 4 -1.32 3.53 5.81
N THR A 5 -2.00 4.67 5.72
CA THR A 5 -2.20 5.37 4.44
C THR A 5 -1.19 6.48 4.27
N GLU A 6 -0.61 6.55 3.08
CA GLU A 6 0.27 7.66 2.68
C GLU A 6 -0.50 8.64 1.80
N ASP A 7 0.07 9.84 1.63
CA ASP A 7 -0.49 10.82 0.71
C ASP A 7 -0.62 10.22 -0.71
N ASN A 8 -1.71 10.58 -1.38
CA ASN A 8 -2.12 10.02 -2.68
C ASN A 8 -2.45 8.52 -2.73
N ASP A 9 -2.50 7.81 -1.60
CA ASP A 9 -2.98 6.43 -1.60
C ASP A 9 -4.44 6.34 -2.03
N LYS A 10 -4.79 5.19 -2.64
CA LYS A 10 -6.18 4.89 -2.97
C LYS A 10 -6.87 4.15 -1.83
N ILE A 11 -8.03 4.64 -1.46
CA ILE A 11 -8.93 4.01 -0.50
C ILE A 11 -10.28 3.76 -1.13
N ASP A 12 -10.91 2.66 -0.76
CA ASP A 12 -12.28 2.35 -1.08
C ASP A 12 -13.15 2.76 0.10
N ILE A 13 -14.10 3.64 -0.17
CA ILE A 13 -15.06 4.16 0.80
C ILE A 13 -16.42 3.56 0.48
N SER A 14 -17.00 2.87 1.43
CA SER A 14 -18.30 2.23 1.31
C SER A 14 -19.31 2.86 2.26
N TYR A 15 -20.48 3.20 1.71
CA TYR A 15 -21.66 3.65 2.46
C TYR A 15 -22.87 2.88 1.94
N ASN A 16 -23.58 2.18 2.84
CA ASN A 16 -24.61 1.21 2.48
C ASN A 16 -24.09 0.18 1.46
N GLU A 17 -24.72 0.05 0.30
CA GLU A 17 -24.32 -0.87 -0.78
C GLU A 17 -23.41 -0.22 -1.83
N LYS A 18 -23.12 1.08 -1.70
CA LYS A 18 -22.31 1.84 -2.67
C LYS A 18 -20.86 1.89 -2.19
N THR A 19 -19.93 1.63 -3.11
CA THR A 19 -18.50 1.76 -2.87
C THR A 19 -17.87 2.65 -3.94
N ILE A 20 -17.00 3.55 -3.51
CA ILE A 20 -16.23 4.44 -4.38
C ILE A 20 -14.76 4.39 -4.01
N THR A 21 -13.90 4.29 -5.01
CA THR A 21 -12.47 4.50 -4.83
C THR A 21 -12.14 5.99 -4.90
N ALA A 22 -11.50 6.50 -3.86
CA ALA A 22 -11.01 7.86 -3.74
C ALA A 22 -9.50 7.87 -3.45
N ARG A 23 -8.85 9.02 -3.66
CA ARG A 23 -7.49 9.25 -3.17
C ARG A 23 -7.54 9.95 -1.84
N ILE A 24 -6.63 9.58 -0.95
CA ILE A 24 -6.41 10.28 0.30
C ILE A 24 -5.50 11.48 0.06
N LEU A 25 -5.81 12.56 0.78
CA LEU A 25 -4.92 13.69 0.95
C LEU A 25 -4.66 13.79 2.46
N THR A 26 -3.40 13.67 2.88
CA THR A 26 -3.05 13.75 4.30
C THR A 26 -2.77 15.20 4.70
N ASP A 27 -3.46 15.70 5.71
CA ASP A 27 -3.24 17.01 6.33
C ASP A 27 -3.13 16.81 7.85
N ASP A 28 -2.08 17.38 8.46
CA ASP A 28 -1.80 17.28 9.90
C ASP A 28 -2.91 17.91 10.76
N ASN A 29 -3.75 18.76 10.19
CA ASN A 29 -4.89 19.36 10.87
C ASN A 29 -6.15 18.46 10.88
N CYS A 30 -6.13 17.34 10.16
CA CYS A 30 -7.28 16.42 10.14
C CYS A 30 -7.40 15.67 11.47
N ARG A 31 -8.60 15.71 12.05
CA ARG A 31 -8.93 14.97 13.27
C ARG A 31 -8.95 13.47 13.02
N ASP A 32 -8.60 12.70 14.05
CA ASP A 32 -8.69 11.25 14.00
C ASP A 32 -10.12 10.76 13.79
N TYR A 33 -10.24 9.70 12.98
CA TYR A 33 -11.51 9.06 12.58
C TYR A 33 -12.52 9.93 11.83
N ILE A 34 -12.14 11.15 11.43
CA ILE A 34 -12.96 12.02 10.59
C ILE A 34 -12.36 12.06 9.19
N ILE A 35 -13.23 11.91 8.18
CA ILE A 35 -12.83 12.02 6.78
C ILE A 35 -13.63 13.15 6.15
N GLU A 36 -12.91 14.18 5.72
CA GLU A 36 -13.51 15.25 4.94
C GLU A 36 -13.63 14.81 3.48
N MET A 37 -14.87 14.72 3.00
CA MET A 37 -15.17 14.24 1.66
C MET A 37 -15.79 15.36 0.82
N PRO A 38 -15.30 15.59 -0.42
CA PRO A 38 -15.93 16.53 -1.34
C PRO A 38 -17.41 16.20 -1.59
N ALA A 39 -18.22 17.23 -1.81
CA ALA A 39 -19.66 17.08 -2.09
C ALA A 39 -19.96 16.15 -3.28
N THR A 40 -19.07 16.12 -4.28
CA THR A 40 -19.16 15.22 -5.44
C THR A 40 -19.08 13.75 -5.06
N ILE A 41 -18.21 13.37 -4.13
CA ILE A 41 -18.06 11.99 -3.66
C ILE A 41 -19.25 11.61 -2.77
N ARG A 42 -19.66 12.52 -1.86
CA ARG A 42 -20.86 12.31 -1.01
C ARG A 42 -22.11 12.04 -1.84
N LYS A 43 -22.31 12.82 -2.92
CA LYS A 43 -23.44 12.62 -3.85
C LYS A 43 -23.38 11.26 -4.55
N LYS A 44 -22.19 10.78 -4.95
CA LYS A 44 -22.03 9.45 -5.56
C LYS A 44 -22.34 8.32 -4.57
N LEU A 45 -22.03 8.52 -3.29
CA LEU A 45 -22.35 7.59 -2.22
C LEU A 45 -23.77 7.72 -1.67
N ASP A 46 -24.58 8.66 -2.18
CA ASP A 46 -25.96 8.89 -1.72
C ASP A 46 -26.05 9.30 -0.24
N MET A 47 -25.08 10.09 0.19
CA MET A 47 -25.00 10.55 1.57
C MET A 47 -25.83 11.83 1.74
N ASN A 48 -26.87 11.76 2.57
CA ASN A 48 -27.84 12.84 2.78
C ASN A 48 -27.43 13.86 3.86
N GLY A 49 -26.26 13.70 4.48
CA GLY A 49 -25.85 14.57 5.58
C GLY A 49 -24.37 14.47 5.92
N ILE A 50 -23.97 15.24 6.93
CA ILE A 50 -22.64 15.19 7.55
C ILE A 50 -22.72 14.25 8.75
N GLY A 51 -21.61 13.61 9.12
CA GLY A 51 -21.55 12.70 10.28
C GLY A 51 -22.03 11.27 10.01
N CYS A 52 -22.19 10.91 8.74
CA CYS A 52 -22.44 9.52 8.35
C CYS A 52 -21.24 8.63 8.66
N ILE A 53 -21.51 7.43 9.18
CA ILE A 53 -20.48 6.40 9.40
C ILE A 53 -20.22 5.67 8.09
N VAL A 54 -18.96 5.61 7.68
CA VAL A 54 -18.51 4.93 6.46
C VAL A 54 -17.54 3.81 6.79
N LYS A 55 -17.51 2.80 5.93
CA LYS A 55 -16.44 1.80 5.94
C LYS A 55 -15.34 2.25 5.00
N VAL A 56 -14.10 2.17 5.44
CA VAL A 56 -12.95 2.57 4.64
C VAL A 56 -11.96 1.43 4.60
N LYS A 57 -11.53 1.09 3.39
CA LYS A 57 -10.58 0.01 3.13
C LYS A 57 -9.46 0.53 2.25
N ARG A 58 -8.22 0.15 2.53
CA ARG A 58 -7.10 0.41 1.62
C ARG A 58 -7.26 -0.39 0.34
N ASN A 59 -7.00 0.23 -0.80
CA ASN A 59 -6.92 -0.49 -2.05
C ASN A 59 -5.53 -1.17 -2.12
N MET A 60 -5.46 -2.39 -1.58
CA MET A 60 -4.20 -3.13 -1.48
C MET A 60 -3.59 -3.47 -2.84
N GLU A 61 -4.41 -3.58 -3.90
CA GLU A 61 -3.93 -3.78 -5.26
C GLU A 61 -3.17 -2.56 -5.77
N TYR A 62 -3.72 -1.36 -5.56
CA TYR A 62 -3.03 -0.12 -5.91
C TYR A 62 -1.74 0.06 -5.11
N ASN A 63 -1.77 -0.18 -3.80
CA ASN A 63 -0.59 -0.05 -2.96
C ASN A 63 0.49 -1.07 -3.35
N PHE A 64 0.11 -2.32 -3.62
CA PHE A 64 1.02 -3.32 -4.14
C PHE A 64 1.64 -2.88 -5.48
N LYS A 65 0.84 -2.36 -6.42
CA LYS A 65 1.33 -1.87 -7.71
C LYS A 65 2.26 -0.67 -7.58
N ARG A 66 1.95 0.28 -6.68
CA ARG A 66 2.78 1.46 -6.39
C ARG A 66 4.15 1.04 -5.86
N HIS A 67 4.20 0.08 -4.96
CA HIS A 67 5.46 -0.41 -4.38
C HIS A 67 6.14 -1.53 -5.20
N SER A 68 5.47 -2.10 -6.19
CA SER A 68 6.01 -3.15 -7.07
C SER A 68 7.23 -2.69 -7.88
N ILE A 69 7.30 -1.41 -8.26
CA ILE A 69 8.48 -0.86 -8.95
C ILE A 69 9.70 -0.88 -8.02
N SER A 70 9.53 -0.43 -6.77
CA SER A 70 10.60 -0.49 -5.76
C SER A 70 11.05 -1.93 -5.51
N GLN A 71 10.10 -2.86 -5.39
CA GLN A 71 10.39 -4.29 -5.26
C GLN A 71 11.16 -4.85 -6.46
N GLY A 72 10.80 -4.43 -7.68
CA GLY A 72 11.49 -4.83 -8.90
C GLY A 72 12.94 -4.33 -8.96
N ILE A 73 13.19 -3.09 -8.53
CA ILE A 73 14.54 -2.52 -8.46
C ILE A 73 15.40 -3.28 -7.43
N THR A 74 14.85 -3.54 -6.24
CA THR A 74 15.54 -4.31 -5.18
C THR A 74 15.87 -5.72 -5.65
N PHE A 75 14.96 -6.37 -6.40
CA PHE A 75 15.21 -7.67 -7.00
C PHE A 75 16.37 -7.63 -8.01
N LEU A 76 16.34 -6.67 -8.94
CA LEU A 76 17.40 -6.46 -9.92
C LEU A 76 18.77 -6.24 -9.27
N GLY A 77 18.83 -5.38 -8.26
CA GLY A 77 20.06 -5.13 -7.50
C GLY A 77 20.60 -6.39 -6.82
N THR A 78 19.71 -7.20 -6.26
CA THR A 78 20.08 -8.48 -5.61
C THR A 78 20.66 -9.47 -6.62
N VAL A 79 20.04 -9.59 -7.79
CA VAL A 79 20.53 -10.48 -8.87
C VAL A 79 21.91 -10.04 -9.36
N ILE A 80 22.12 -8.74 -9.58
CA ILE A 80 23.43 -8.20 -10.00
C ILE A 80 24.49 -8.48 -8.93
N THR A 81 24.19 -8.21 -7.66
CA THR A 81 25.11 -8.43 -6.54
C THR A 81 25.51 -9.90 -6.43
N VAL A 82 24.56 -10.82 -6.61
CA VAL A 82 24.86 -12.26 -6.57
C VAL A 82 25.62 -12.71 -7.82
N ALA A 83 25.38 -12.09 -8.98
CA ALA A 83 26.09 -12.39 -10.21
C ALA A 83 27.59 -12.03 -10.13
N GLU A 84 27.94 -10.95 -9.42
CA GLU A 84 29.32 -10.48 -9.24
C GLU A 84 30.14 -11.30 -8.22
N LEU A 85 29.51 -12.16 -7.42
CA LEU A 85 30.23 -13.02 -6.47
C LEU A 85 31.14 -14.02 -7.19
N ASN A 86 32.38 -14.17 -6.72
CA ASN A 86 33.32 -15.20 -7.18
C ASN A 86 32.97 -16.58 -6.57
N CYS A 87 31.80 -17.11 -6.93
CA CYS A 87 31.30 -18.42 -6.50
C CYS A 87 30.78 -19.24 -7.68
N SER A 88 30.60 -20.54 -7.48
CA SER A 88 30.02 -21.42 -8.50
C SER A 88 28.56 -21.04 -8.82
N LEU A 89 28.13 -21.30 -10.05
CA LEU A 89 26.76 -21.06 -10.52
C LEU A 89 25.70 -21.69 -9.60
N PHE A 90 26.00 -22.86 -9.03
CA PHE A 90 25.11 -23.57 -8.13
C PHE A 90 24.89 -22.81 -6.80
N ILE A 91 25.97 -22.26 -6.22
CA ILE A 91 25.91 -21.48 -4.98
C ILE A 91 25.17 -20.16 -5.21
N LYS A 92 25.38 -19.52 -6.37
CA LYS A 92 24.63 -18.31 -6.77
C LYS A 92 23.13 -18.55 -6.83
N PHE A 93 22.71 -19.67 -7.43
CA PHE A 93 21.31 -20.03 -7.54
C PHE A 93 20.68 -20.31 -6.16
N LEU A 94 21.40 -21.02 -5.29
CA LEU A 94 20.99 -21.27 -3.91
C LEU A 94 20.81 -19.97 -3.12
N LEU A 95 21.74 -19.03 -3.26
CA LEU A 95 21.68 -17.71 -2.62
C LEU A 95 20.46 -16.91 -3.05
N ILE A 96 20.13 -16.88 -4.35
CA ILE A 96 18.93 -16.18 -4.83
C ILE A 96 17.67 -16.79 -4.23
N ILE A 97 17.55 -18.12 -4.22
CA ILE A 97 16.41 -18.82 -3.64
C ILE A 97 16.26 -18.55 -2.15
N LEU A 98 17.37 -18.40 -1.41
CA LEU A 98 17.34 -18.13 0.03
C LEU A 98 17.05 -16.66 0.35
N ILE A 99 17.67 -15.73 -0.38
CA ILE A 99 17.59 -14.29 -0.12
C ILE A 99 16.26 -13.72 -0.60
N PHE A 100 15.72 -14.20 -1.72
CA PHE A 100 14.50 -13.66 -2.31
C PHE A 100 13.27 -13.72 -1.39
N PRO A 101 12.95 -14.85 -0.73
CA PRO A 101 11.86 -14.92 0.25
C PRO A 101 12.08 -13.98 1.44
N LEU A 102 13.34 -13.78 1.83
CA LEU A 102 13.74 -12.95 2.97
C LEU A 102 13.52 -11.46 2.67
N ILE A 103 13.87 -11.02 1.47
CA ILE A 103 13.61 -9.66 0.98
C ILE A 103 12.11 -9.42 0.85
N LEU A 104 11.36 -10.35 0.24
CA LEU A 104 9.91 -10.23 0.15
C LEU A 104 9.27 -10.15 1.54
N TRP A 105 9.69 -11.01 2.46
CA TRP A 105 9.21 -10.98 3.84
C TRP A 105 9.48 -9.63 4.51
N TRP A 106 10.68 -9.07 4.35
CA TRP A 106 11.03 -7.76 4.89
C TRP A 106 10.14 -6.65 4.35
N ILE A 107 9.97 -6.59 3.02
CA ILE A 107 9.15 -5.56 2.37
C ILE A 107 7.68 -5.68 2.79
N PHE A 108 7.14 -6.90 2.86
CA PHE A 108 5.78 -7.11 3.36
C PHE A 108 5.65 -6.83 4.86
N ASN A 109 6.73 -6.95 5.64
CA ASN A 109 6.72 -6.63 7.05
C ASN A 109 6.70 -5.11 7.28
N GLU A 110 7.47 -4.33 6.51
CA GLU A 110 7.38 -2.86 6.53
C GLU A 110 5.96 -2.37 6.22
N GLU A 111 5.32 -2.91 5.18
CA GLU A 111 3.94 -2.58 4.85
C GLU A 111 2.93 -3.03 5.93
N ARG A 112 3.23 -4.10 6.68
CA ARG A 112 2.39 -4.57 7.80
C ARG A 112 2.57 -3.75 9.07
N ILE A 113 3.78 -3.26 9.35
CA ILE A 113 4.04 -2.43 10.54
C ILE A 113 3.31 -1.09 10.45
N LYS A 114 3.14 -0.54 9.25
CA LYS A 114 2.31 0.66 9.01
C LYS A 114 0.85 0.52 9.49
N VAL A 115 0.39 -0.71 9.76
CA VAL A 115 -1.00 -1.04 10.14
C VAL A 115 -1.18 -1.17 11.66
N LYS A 116 -0.11 -1.30 12.45
CA LYS A 116 -0.17 -1.36 13.92
C LYS A 116 0.03 0.02 14.53
#